data_AF-A0A353PEW9-F1
#
_entry.id   AF-A0A353PEW9-F1
#
_cell.length_a   1.000
_cell.length_b   1.000
_cell.length_c   1.000
_cell.angle_alpha   90.00
_cell.angle_beta   90.00
_cell.angle_gamma   90.00
#
_symmetry.space_group_name_H-M   'P 1'
#
loop_
_entity.id
_entity.type
_entity.pdbx_description
1 polymer ?
#
loop_
_entity_poly.entity_id
_entity_poly.type
_entity_poly.pdbx_seq_one_letter_code
_entity_poly.pdbx_strand_id
1 'polypeptide(L)' 'WPRLTGPFHGSGCTLAAALAARLALGEPVPLAAERAQAYVARTLAAAFHPGCGAAIPRRLGDGNAESGR' A
#
# COMPACT_ATOMS: atom_id res chain seq x y z
N TRP A 1 4.50 -4.36 -14.05
CA TRP A 1 4.48 -4.76 -12.62
C TRP A 1 4.11 -6.22 -12.51
N PRO A 2 4.90 -7.04 -11.79
CA PRO A 2 4.57 -8.45 -11.57
C PRO A 2 3.30 -8.59 -10.74
N ARG A 3 2.50 -9.62 -11.03
CA ARG A 3 1.33 -9.97 -10.24
C ARG A 3 1.80 -10.67 -8.96
N LEU A 4 1.26 -10.27 -7.81
CA LEU A 4 1.51 -10.97 -6.55
C LEU A 4 0.56 -12.17 -6.44
N THR A 5 1.11 -13.28 -5.94
CA THR A 5 0.36 -14.51 -5.67
C THR A 5 -0.34 -14.43 -4.32
N GLY A 6 -1.58 -14.89 -4.23
CA GLY A 6 -2.34 -14.99 -2.97
C GLY A 6 -3.50 -13.99 -2.85
N PRO A 7 -4.45 -14.25 -1.92
CA PRO A 7 -5.60 -13.38 -1.71
C PRO A 7 -5.22 -12.16 -0.88
N PHE A 8 -5.42 -10.96 -1.45
CA PHE A 8 -5.24 -9.69 -0.77
C PHE A 8 -6.56 -8.93 -0.71
N HIS A 9 -6.94 -8.45 0.47
CA HIS A 9 -8.10 -7.58 0.63
C HIS A 9 -7.67 -6.12 0.66
N GLY A 10 -8.30 -5.26 -0.15
CA GLY A 10 -8.03 -3.82 -0.15
C GLY A 10 -6.83 -3.35 -0.98
N SER A 11 -6.24 -4.20 -1.83
CA SER A 11 -5.17 -3.82 -2.76
C SER A 11 -5.61 -2.73 -3.75
N GLY A 12 -6.81 -2.85 -4.33
CA GLY A 12 -7.41 -1.86 -5.23
C GLY A 12 -7.73 -0.53 -4.52
N CYS A 13 -8.35 -0.57 -3.34
CA CYS A 13 -8.62 0.64 -2.57
C CYS A 13 -7.32 1.35 -2.17
N THR A 14 -6.28 0.61 -1.81
CA THR A 14 -4.96 1.16 -1.47
C THR A 14 -4.33 1.82 -2.70
N LEU A 15 -4.44 1.21 -3.88
CA LEU A 15 -3.96 1.80 -5.14
C LEU A 15 -4.69 3.10 -5.46
N ALA A 16 -6.03 3.08 -5.42
CA ALA A 16 -6.86 4.23 -5.74
C ALA A 16 -6.60 5.40 -4.79
N ALA A 17 -6.52 5.14 -3.48
CA ALA A 17 -6.22 6.15 -2.48
C ALA A 17 -4.81 6.75 -2.66
N ALA A 18 -3.80 5.91 -2.92
CA ALA A 18 -2.45 6.38 -3.18
C ALA A 18 -2.36 7.22 -4.46
N LEU A 19 -3.04 6.80 -5.54
CA LEU A 19 -3.11 7.55 -6.79
C LEU A 19 -3.79 8.92 -6.59
N ALA A 20 -4.95 8.94 -5.92
CA ALA A 20 -5.66 10.18 -5.63
C ALA A 20 -4.80 11.16 -4.81
N ALA A 21 -4.08 10.66 -3.79
CA ALA A 21 -3.18 11.49 -2.99
C ALA A 21 -2.03 12.09 -3.84
N ARG A 22 -1.47 11.31 -4.76
CA ARG A 22 -0.38 11.76 -5.66
C ARG A 22 -0.87 12.81 -6.65
N LEU A 23 -2.05 12.61 -7.23
CA LEU A 23 -2.69 13.59 -8.10
C LEU A 23 -3.01 14.89 -7.34
N ALA A 24 -3.47 14.81 -6.09
CA ALA A 24 -3.71 15.97 -5.24
C ALA A 24 -2.44 16.78 -4.93
N LEU A 25 -1.26 16.14 -4.98
CA LEU A 25 0.04 16.80 -4.87
C LEU A 25 0.50 17.43 -6.20
N GLY A 26 -0.32 17.39 -7.26
CA GLY A 26 -0.02 17.96 -8.56
C GLY A 26 0.91 17.09 -9.42
N GLU A 27 1.11 15.82 -9.06
CA GLU A 27 1.95 14.93 -9.87
C GLU A 27 1.24 14.59 -11.21
N PRO A 28 1.96 14.55 -12.34
CA PRO A 28 1.39 14.12 -13.61
C PRO A 28 0.97 12.64 -13.55
N VAL A 29 -0.09 12.30 -14.28
CA VAL A 29 -0.73 10.96 -14.21
C VAL A 29 0.27 9.79 -14.31
N PRO A 30 1.23 9.77 -15.24
CA PRO A 30 2.19 8.66 -15.32
C PRO A 30 3.03 8.50 -14.04
N LEU A 31 3.52 9.62 -13.49
CA LEU A 31 4.33 9.62 -12.26
C LEU A 31 3.50 9.23 -11.04
N ALA A 32 2.27 9.75 -10.95
CA ALA A 32 1.34 9.44 -9.88
C ALA A 32 0.99 7.95 -9.87
N ALA A 33 0.75 7.36 -11.05
CA ALA A 33 0.47 5.93 -11.21
C ALA A 33 1.65 5.06 -10.79
N GLU A 34 2.87 5.40 -11.24
CA GLU A 34 4.09 4.68 -10.87
C GLU A 34 4.32 4.70 -9.36
N ARG A 35 4.21 5.89 -8.74
CA ARG A 35 4.39 6.05 -7.29
C ARG A 35 3.31 5.34 -6.47
N ALA A 36 2.07 5.35 -6.95
CA ALA A 36 0.97 4.63 -6.32
C ALA A 36 1.18 3.10 -6.39
N GLN A 37 1.61 2.58 -7.53
CA GLN A 37 1.95 1.17 -7.70
C GLN A 37 3.13 0.75 -6.80
N ALA A 38 4.17 1.57 -6.72
CA ALA A 38 5.30 1.35 -5.83
C ALA A 38 4.88 1.32 -4.34
N TYR A 39 3.98 2.24 -3.94
CA TYR A 39 3.42 2.25 -2.59
C TYR A 39 2.64 0.97 -2.30
N VAL A 40 1.72 0.58 -3.19
CA VAL A 40 0.95 -0.67 -3.04
C VAL A 40 1.87 -1.88 -2.92
N ALA A 41 2.90 -1.99 -3.76
CA ALA A 41 3.86 -3.09 -3.69
C ALA A 41 4.53 -3.19 -2.30
N ARG A 42 4.96 -2.07 -1.71
CA ARG A 42 5.53 -2.05 -0.36
C ARG A 42 4.52 -2.44 0.71
N THR A 43 3.29 -1.91 0.64
CA THR A 43 2.25 -2.22 1.64
C THR A 43 1.76 -3.67 1.57
N LEU A 44 1.77 -4.28 0.39
CA LEU A 44 1.44 -5.69 0.19
C LEU A 44 2.59 -6.61 0.63
N ALA A 45 3.84 -6.21 0.41
CA ALA A 45 5.00 -6.94 0.91
C ALA A 45 5.04 -6.99 2.46
N ALA A 46 4.53 -5.94 3.12
CA ALA A 46 4.40 -5.87 4.57
C ALA A 46 2.98 -6.22 5.08
N ALA A 47 2.14 -6.84 4.23
CA ALA A 47 0.76 -7.17 4.57
C ALA A 47 0.69 -8.14 5.77
N PHE A 48 -0.40 -8.04 6.53
CA PHE A 48 -0.63 -8.88 7.70
C PHE A 48 -1.94 -9.65 7.56
N HIS A 49 -2.03 -10.77 8.28
CA HIS A 49 -3.21 -11.62 8.31
C HIS A 49 -3.95 -11.45 9.63
N PRO A 50 -5.11 -10.77 9.67
CA PRO A 50 -5.98 -10.81 10.83
C PRO A 50 -6.69 -12.17 10.87
N GLY A 51 -6.01 -13.18 11.41
CA GLY A 51 -6.48 -14.57 11.44
C GLY A 51 -6.18 -15.35 10.15
N CYS A 52 -7.02 -16.32 9.80
CA CYS A 52 -6.79 -17.24 8.67
C CYS A 52 -7.28 -16.71 7.30
N GLY A 53 -7.61 -15.41 7.21
CA GLY A 53 -8.19 -14.79 6.01
C GLY A 53 -7.17 -14.19 5.04
N ALA A 54 -7.68 -13.45 4.05
CA ALA A 54 -6.87 -12.71 3.09
C ALA A 54 -5.94 -11.68 3.78
N ALA A 55 -4.75 -11.49 3.21
CA ALA A 55 -3.79 -10.52 3.74
C ALA A 55 -4.28 -9.08 3.51
N ILE A 56 -4.08 -8.21 4.50
CA ILE A 56 -4.43 -6.79 4.44
C ILE A 56 -3.15 -5.94 4.26
N PRO A 57 -3.11 -4.99 3.30
CA PRO A 57 -1.97 -4.10 3.11
C PRO A 57 -1.65 -3.29 4.38
N ARG A 58 -0.37 -3.28 4.80
CA ARG A 58 0.12 -2.42 5.89
C ARG A 58 0.34 -1.01 5.36
N ARG A 59 -0.70 -0.18 5.47
CA ARG A 59 -0.74 1.19 4.92
C ARG A 59 0.00 2.23 5.77
N LEU A 60 0.01 2.03 7.09
CA LEU A 60 0.71 2.88 8.06
C LEU A 60 2.02 2.20 8.45
N GLY A 61 3.10 2.97 8.56
CA GLY A 61 4.26 2.52 9.32
C GLY A 61 3.85 2.32 10.78
N ASP A 62 4.59 1.51 11.52
CA ASP A 62 4.36 1.34 12.96
C ASP A 62 4.49 2.72 13.60
N GLY A 63 3.36 3.36 13.89
CA GLY A 63 3.32 4.70 14.42
C GLY A 63 4.01 4.68 15.79
N ASN A 64 5.21 5.26 15.84
CA ASN A 64 6.08 5.35 17.00
C ASN A 64 6.90 4.08 17.36
N ALA A 65 8.13 4.02 16.83
CA ALA A 65 9.22 3.24 17.42
C ALA A 65 10.13 4.11 18.31
N GLU A 66 9.60 5.17 18.94
CA GLU A 66 10.13 5.71 20.19
C GLU A 66 9.28 5.21 21.37
N SER A 67 9.52 3.96 21.76
CA SER A 67 9.36 3.53 23.14
C SER A 67 10.25 2.31 23.39
N GLY A 68 11.36 2.55 24.08
CA GLY A 68 12.07 1.51 24.83
C GLY A 68 13.22 0.84 24.12
N ARG A 69 14.42 1.36 24.39
CA ARG A 69 15.60 0.52 24.69
C ARG A 69 15.27 -0.51 25.75
#